data_AF-A0A3B9F2Q9-F1
#
_entry.id   AF-A0A3B9F2Q9-F1
#
_cell.length_a   1.000
_cell.length_b   1.000
_cell.length_c   1.000
_cell.angle_alpha   90.00
_cell.angle_beta   90.00
_cell.angle_gamma   90.00
#
_symmetry.space_group_name_H-M   'P 1'
#
loop_
_entity.id
_entity.type
_entity.pdbx_description
1 polymer ?
#
loop_
_entity_poly.entity_id
_entity_poly.type
_entity_poly.pdbx_seq_one_letter_code
_entity_poly.pdbx_strand_id
1 'polypeptide(L)' 'MLRGANEIEMGKQFARSELTKNLNEEVEYLGTIRRGDHATVLFKQKHKKKPGEWLGRLVLGYEDDEIKIFGATIF' A
#
# COMPACT_ATOMS: atom_id res chain seq x y z
N MET A 1 3.61 -16.89 -11.46
CA MET A 1 3.34 -15.44 -11.55
C MET A 1 2.37 -15.06 -10.45
N LEU A 2 2.76 -14.17 -9.54
CA LEU A 2 1.77 -13.42 -8.76
C LEU A 2 1.07 -12.51 -9.78
N ARG A 3 -0.22 -12.74 -10.03
CA ARG A 3 -1.00 -11.78 -10.82
C ARG A 3 -1.11 -10.49 -10.02
N GLY A 4 -1.02 -9.34 -10.69
CA GLY A 4 -1.30 -8.05 -10.08
C GLY A 4 -2.56 -8.14 -9.22
N ALA A 5 -2.54 -7.51 -8.05
CA ALA A 5 -3.70 -7.56 -7.18
C ALA A 5 -4.86 -6.88 -7.90
N ASN A 6 -6.03 -7.52 -7.92
CA ASN A 6 -7.20 -6.92 -8.53
C ASN A 6 -7.55 -5.64 -7.77
N GLU A 7 -7.31 -4.48 -8.40
CA GLU A 7 -7.47 -3.15 -7.81
C GLU A 7 -8.86 -2.96 -7.19
N ILE A 8 -9.89 -3.63 -7.75
CA ILE A 8 -11.26 -3.62 -7.24
C ILE A 8 -11.38 -4.38 -5.91
N GLU A 9 -10.74 -5.54 -5.78
CA GLU A 9 -10.77 -6.32 -4.53
C GLU A 9 -9.92 -5.67 -3.45
N MET A 10 -8.74 -5.16 -3.80
CA MET A 10 -7.93 -4.36 -2.89
C MET A 10 -8.68 -3.11 -2.42
N GLY A 11 -9.28 -2.35 -3.34
CA GLY A 11 -10.09 -1.19 -3.02
C GLY A 11 -11.25 -1.52 -2.08
N LYS A 12 -11.91 -2.69 -2.25
CA LYS A 12 -12.96 -3.16 -1.35
C LYS A 12 -12.44 -3.52 0.05
N GLN A 13 -11.28 -4.14 0.16
CA GLN A 13 -10.66 -4.45 1.46
C GLN A 13 -10.20 -3.17 2.19
N PHE A 14 -9.62 -2.22 1.46
CA PHE A 14 -9.25 -0.90 1.97
C PHE A 14 -10.48 -0.04 2.32
N ALA A 15 -11.58 -0.12 1.59
CA ALA A 15 -12.77 0.68 1.90
C ALA A 15 -13.53 0.16 3.14
N ARG A 16 -13.36 -1.12 3.50
CA ARG A 16 -14.11 -1.77 4.58
C ARG A 16 -13.43 -1.70 5.95
N SER A 17 -12.10 -1.60 6.03
CA SER A 17 -11.40 -1.52 7.32
C SER A 17 -11.59 -0.16 7.99
N GLU A 18 -11.80 -0.15 9.31
CA GLU A 18 -11.84 1.11 10.08
C GLU A 18 -10.49 1.82 10.13
N LEU A 19 -9.38 1.08 9.99
CA LEU A 19 -8.02 1.64 10.01
C LEU A 19 -7.69 2.44 8.75
N THR A 20 -8.29 2.08 7.63
CA THR A 20 -8.03 2.68 6.31
C THR A 20 -9.02 3.82 5.99
N LYS A 21 -10.03 4.04 6.84
CA LYS A 21 -10.94 5.20 6.76
C LYS A 21 -10.36 6.35 7.57
N ASN A 22 -10.27 7.57 7.06
CA ASN A 22 -9.69 8.74 7.76
C ASN A 22 -8.16 8.68 7.95
N LEU A 23 -7.44 8.09 7.00
CA LEU A 23 -5.98 8.23 6.95
C LEU A 23 -5.58 9.70 6.78
N ASN A 24 -4.45 10.08 7.37
CA ASN A 24 -3.84 11.37 7.09
C ASN A 24 -3.30 11.36 5.64
N GLU A 25 -3.43 12.50 4.94
CA GLU A 25 -2.91 12.68 3.59
C GLU A 25 -1.39 12.75 3.59
N GLU A 26 -0.82 13.24 4.68
CA GLU A 26 0.62 13.22 4.91
C GLU A 26 1.06 11.82 5.38
N VAL A 27 2.01 11.26 4.63
CA VAL A 27 2.72 10.02 4.97
C VAL A 27 4.21 10.30 5.06
N GLU A 28 4.90 9.57 5.93
CA GLU A 28 6.35 9.70 6.11
C GLU A 28 7.03 8.54 5.37
N TYR A 29 7.80 8.83 4.33
CA TYR A 29 8.54 7.82 3.57
C TYR A 29 9.65 7.20 4.42
N LEU A 30 9.70 5.88 4.47
CA LEU A 30 10.71 5.14 5.25
C LEU A 30 11.79 4.51 4.37
N GLY A 31 11.43 4.09 3.15
CA GLY A 31 12.39 3.47 2.25
C GLY A 31 11.73 2.63 1.16
N THR A 32 12.58 2.17 0.23
CA THR A 32 12.18 1.28 -0.85
C THR A 32 13.06 0.04 -0.87
N ILE A 33 12.44 -1.13 -0.98
CA ILE A 33 13.12 -2.42 -1.09
C ILE A 33 12.83 -3.01 -2.46
N ARG A 34 13.87 -3.30 -3.23
CA ARG A 34 13.77 -3.90 -4.57
C ARG A 34 14.05 -5.40 -4.49
N ARG A 35 13.16 -6.25 -5.04
CA ARG A 35 13.33 -7.70 -5.15
C ARG A 35 12.86 -8.22 -6.52
N GLY A 36 13.73 -8.83 -7.31
CA GLY A 36 13.37 -9.44 -8.60
C GLY A 36 12.88 -8.40 -9.61
N ASP A 37 11.58 -8.37 -9.92
CA ASP A 37 10.90 -7.34 -10.74
C ASP A 37 9.96 -6.40 -9.96
N HIS A 38 9.93 -6.54 -8.63
CA HIS A 38 9.05 -5.75 -7.76
C HIS A 38 9.83 -4.74 -6.92
N ALA A 39 9.21 -3.59 -6.67
CA ALA A 39 9.67 -2.57 -5.74
C ALA A 39 8.62 -2.39 -4.63
N THR A 40 9.04 -2.50 -3.38
CA THR A 40 8.17 -2.28 -2.22
C THR A 40 8.52 -0.95 -1.57
N VAL A 41 7.56 -0.04 -1.53
CA VAL A 41 7.65 1.24 -0.82
C VAL A 41 7.09 1.03 0.59
N LEU A 42 7.89 1.39 1.59
CA LEU A 42 7.49 1.44 2.99
C LEU A 42 7.33 2.88 3.42
N PHE A 43 6.22 3.16 4.10
CA PHE A 43 5.90 4.48 4.62
C PHE A 43 5.19 4.36 5.95
N LYS A 44 5.37 5.33 6.82
CA LYS A 44 4.62 5.45 8.06
C LYS A 44 3.34 6.24 7.77
N GLN A 45 2.22 5.65 8.15
CA GLN A 45 0.88 6.20 8.00
C GLN A 45 0.34 6.64 9.36
N LYS A 46 -0.34 7.79 9.39
CA LYS A 46 -1.08 8.28 10.57
C LYS A 46 -2.57 8.32 10.27
N HIS A 47 -3.40 8.34 11.31
CA HIS A 47 -4.85 8.39 11.19
C HIS A 47 -5.39 9.69 11.81
N LYS A 48 -6.32 10.37 11.14
CA LYS A 48 -6.84 11.69 11.58
C LYS A 48 -7.61 11.61 12.91
N LYS A 49 -8.14 10.45 13.28
CA LYS A 49 -8.97 10.26 14.50
C LYS A 49 -8.39 9.31 15.55
N LYS A 50 -7.35 8.54 15.22
CA LYS A 50 -6.81 7.48 16.09
C LYS A 50 -5.35 7.81 16.33
N PRO A 51 -4.90 7.97 17.59
CA PRO A 51 -3.49 8.19 17.88
C PRO A 51 -2.70 6.91 17.56
N GLY A 52 -1.51 7.08 16.98
CA GLY A 52 -0.64 5.97 16.59
C GLY A 52 0.07 6.20 15.28
N GLU A 53 1.01 5.31 14.99
CA GLU A 53 1.74 5.23 13.74
C GLU A 53 1.62 3.80 13.22
N TRP A 54 1.26 3.65 11.95
CA TRP A 54 1.06 2.37 11.28
C TRP A 54 2.04 2.22 10.13
N LEU A 55 2.41 0.99 9.81
CA LEU A 55 3.32 0.71 8.70
C LEU A 55 2.52 0.49 7.42
N GLY A 56 2.63 1.41 6.48
CA GLY A 56 2.16 1.27 5.11
C GLY A 56 3.18 0.54 4.24
N ARG A 57 2.67 -0.34 3.38
CA ARG A 57 3.42 -1.09 2.38
C ARG A 57 2.71 -1.02 1.04
N LEU A 58 3.40 -0.57 0.00
CA LEU A 58 2.94 -0.59 -1.38
C LEU A 58 3.92 -1.42 -2.22
N VAL A 59 3.42 -2.44 -2.92
CA VAL A 59 4.21 -3.30 -3.80
C VAL A 59 3.87 -2.95 -5.24
N LEU A 60 4.87 -2.47 -5.96
CA LEU A 60 4.83 -2.12 -7.37
C LEU A 60 5.58 -3.19 -8.17
N GLY A 61 5.15 -3.42 -9.39
CA GLY A 61 5.84 -4.28 -10.35
C GLY A 61 5.50 -3.88 -11.77
N TYR A 62 6.21 -4.44 -12.74
CA TYR A 62 5.92 -4.26 -14.16
C TYR A 62 5.15 -5.48 -14.70
N GLU A 63 4.05 -5.23 -15.40
CA GLU A 63 3.27 -6.25 -16.11
C GLU A 63 2.67 -5.59 -17.35
N ASP A 64 2.77 -6.25 -18.52
CA ASP A 64 2.29 -5.73 -19.81
C ASP A 64 2.83 -4.33 -20.17
N ASP A 65 4.11 -4.07 -19.90
CA ASP A 65 4.79 -2.77 -20.08
C ASP A 65 4.18 -1.61 -19.24
N GLU A 66 3.35 -1.93 -18.25
CA GLU A 66 2.75 -0.97 -17.33
C GLU A 66 3.20 -1.21 -15.87
N ILE A 67 3.34 -0.13 -15.11
CA ILE A 67 3.55 -0.24 -13.65
C ILE A 67 2.20 -0.56 -13.02
N LYS A 68 2.11 -1.70 -12.32
CA LYS A 68 0.91 -2.13 -11.60
C LYS A 68 1.15 -2.25 -10.10
N ILE A 69 0.08 -2.15 -9.33
CA ILE A 69 0.08 -2.38 -7.89
C ILE A 69 -0.20 -3.88 -7.63
N PHE A 70 0.78 -4.56 -7.06
CA PHE A 70 0.68 -5.99 -6.69
C PHE A 70 0.22 -6.19 -5.26
N GLY A 71 0.19 -5.13 -4.45
CA GLY A 71 -0.31 -5.17 -3.10
C GLY A 71 -0.22 -3.82 -2.41
N ALA A 72 -1.19 -3.51 -1.58
CA ALA A 72 -1.10 -2.45 -0.60
C ALA A 72 -1.57 -3.00 0.74
N THR A 73 -0.93 -2.58 1.83
CA THR A 73 -1.32 -3.01 3.18
C THR A 73 -0.94 -1.92 4.17
N ILE A 74 -1.75 -1.77 5.21
CA ILE A 74 -1.41 -0.99 6.40
C ILE A 74 -1.50 -1.95 7.58
N PHE A 75 -0.43 -2.06 8.36
CA PHE A 75 -0.32 -2.88 9.57
C PHE A 75 -0.52 -2.03 10.81
#